data_AF-A0A1Z9BF27-F1
#
_entry.id   AF-A0A1Z9BF27-F1
#
_cell.length_a   1.000
_cell.length_b   1.000
_cell.length_c   1.000
_cell.angle_alpha   90.00
_cell.angle_beta   90.00
_cell.angle_gamma   90.00
#
_symmetry.space_group_name_H-M   'P 1'
#
loop_
_entity.id
_entity.type
_entity.pdbx_description
1 polymer ?
#
loop_
_entity_poly.entity_id
_entity_poly.type
_entity_poly.pdbx_seq_one_letter_code
_entity_poly.pdbx_strand_id
1 'polypeptide(L)'
;MTASLIHQMYIAYYQRPADPAGLAYWQAQLTANGGGEAGWNAVAAAFANAAESSALYGSQTLSQKISAIYLAAFERAAVDSEVSYWASSGFTEAQIAFAIVNGAQNDDLTTVNNKEAYAVNFVATLDPAGTGVGPFAYEYSDPSIGRTLMGDITKDSDTSSTTVASQVAANVPTLVTVSLTSGADTITPTTNAVENISAALGGSSPSLGRTDQIDGGSASDTMTITTDGNFLLGFSTGYIKNVETINFDTTVTSVTTKMINLTGVSGVSTYNIGASKAVVKLSEVADVGGTVNLSGQSTGTFELGFASGAISASGSAMTIGVSDVGTTGDSVQMITQGVTDLTLVASGNNNT
;
A
#
# COMPACT_ATOMS: atom_id res chain seq x y z
N MET A 1 -3.70 -20.84 19.26
CA MET A 1 -2.38 -20.38 19.74
C MET A 1 -1.58 -19.61 18.69
N THR A 2 -1.77 -19.80 17.38
CA THR A 2 -0.93 -19.16 16.35
C THR A 2 -1.21 -17.67 16.10
N ALA A 3 -2.47 -17.22 16.16
CA ALA A 3 -2.83 -15.81 15.91
C ALA A 3 -2.35 -14.84 17.00
N SER A 4 -2.54 -15.21 18.28
CA SER A 4 -2.10 -14.46 19.47
C SER A 4 -0.62 -14.07 19.39
N LEU A 5 0.23 -15.05 19.06
CA LEU A 5 1.66 -14.85 18.91
C LEU A 5 2.01 -13.80 17.85
N ILE A 6 1.33 -13.83 16.69
CA ILE A 6 1.57 -12.84 15.64
C ILE A 6 1.15 -11.44 16.08
N HIS A 7 0.01 -11.29 16.76
CA HIS A 7 -0.39 -9.99 17.31
C HIS A 7 0.64 -9.44 18.30
N GLN A 8 1.17 -10.29 19.19
CA GLN A 8 2.25 -9.89 20.12
C GLN A 8 3.53 -9.49 19.40
N MET A 9 3.87 -10.12 18.27
CA MET A 9 5.00 -9.69 17.44
C MET A 9 4.75 -8.33 16.78
N TYR A 10 3.56 -8.10 16.25
CA TYR A 10 3.18 -6.80 15.70
C TYR A 10 3.23 -5.69 16.78
N ILE A 11 2.78 -5.99 18.00
CA ILE A 11 2.93 -5.11 19.17
C ILE A 11 4.41 -4.84 19.46
N ALA A 12 5.23 -5.89 19.52
CA ALA A 12 6.64 -5.80 19.91
C ALA A 12 7.52 -5.07 18.89
N TYR A 13 7.34 -5.34 17.60
CA TYR A 13 8.25 -4.86 16.54
C TYR A 13 7.71 -3.66 15.77
N TYR A 14 6.38 -3.51 15.67
CA TYR A 14 5.74 -2.50 14.82
C TYR A 14 4.81 -1.56 15.59
N GLN A 15 4.54 -1.85 16.86
CA GLN A 15 3.72 -1.05 17.79
C GLN A 15 2.27 -0.82 17.30
N ARG A 16 1.73 -1.72 16.47
CA ARG A 16 0.41 -1.56 15.84
C ARG A 16 -0.30 -2.90 15.67
N PRO A 17 -1.62 -2.91 15.39
CA PRO A 17 -2.29 -4.09 14.84
C PRO A 17 -1.70 -4.50 13.49
N ALA A 18 -1.77 -5.81 13.21
CA ALA A 18 -1.52 -6.33 11.89
C ALA A 18 -2.56 -5.81 10.88
N ASP A 19 -2.17 -5.72 9.61
CA ASP A 19 -3.11 -5.70 8.51
C ASP A 19 -3.60 -7.15 8.22
N PRO A 20 -4.79 -7.34 7.63
CA PRO A 20 -5.35 -8.68 7.43
C PRO A 20 -4.47 -9.62 6.59
N ALA A 21 -3.89 -9.10 5.50
CA ALA A 21 -3.05 -9.88 4.60
C ALA A 21 -1.73 -10.29 5.28
N GLY A 22 -1.10 -9.36 6.00
CA GLY A 22 0.09 -9.61 6.81
C GLY A 22 -0.16 -10.64 7.90
N LEU A 23 -1.28 -10.55 8.61
CA LEU A 23 -1.67 -11.57 9.60
C LEU A 23 -1.76 -12.96 8.96
N ALA A 24 -2.47 -13.09 7.84
CA ALA A 24 -2.61 -14.36 7.14
C ALA A 24 -1.26 -14.90 6.64
N TYR A 25 -0.41 -14.03 6.07
CA TYR A 25 0.93 -14.40 5.63
C TYR A 25 1.79 -14.94 6.78
N TRP A 26 1.88 -14.20 7.90
CA TRP A 26 2.72 -14.60 9.03
C TRP A 26 2.19 -15.83 9.76
N GLN A 27 0.87 -16.03 9.80
CA GLN A 27 0.28 -17.29 10.29
C GLN A 27 0.67 -18.48 9.40
N ALA A 28 0.68 -18.29 8.07
CA ALA A 28 1.12 -19.32 7.14
C ALA A 28 2.63 -19.61 7.30
N GLN A 29 3.47 -18.58 7.43
CA GLN A 29 4.91 -18.74 7.68
C GLN A 29 5.18 -19.45 9.01
N LEU A 30 4.49 -19.08 10.08
CA LEU A 30 4.64 -19.72 11.38
C LEU A 30 4.31 -21.22 11.30
N THR A 31 3.19 -21.56 10.65
CA THR A 31 2.76 -22.94 10.44
C THR A 31 3.77 -23.73 9.59
N ALA A 32 4.24 -23.13 8.49
CA ALA A 32 5.22 -23.75 7.59
C ALA A 32 6.56 -24.03 8.28
N ASN A 33 6.93 -23.23 9.28
CA ASN A 33 8.16 -23.40 10.06
C ASN A 33 7.97 -24.24 11.33
N GLY A 34 6.95 -25.09 11.38
CA GLY A 34 6.74 -26.07 12.47
C GLY A 34 5.89 -25.58 13.64
N GLY A 35 5.43 -24.33 13.61
CA GLY A 35 4.61 -23.73 14.66
C GLY A 35 5.33 -23.55 15.99
N GLY A 36 4.60 -23.02 16.99
CA GLY A 36 5.11 -22.83 18.35
C GLY A 36 6.43 -22.04 18.40
N GLU A 37 7.33 -22.45 19.30
CA GLU A 37 8.63 -21.82 19.52
C GLU A 37 9.61 -21.99 18.34
N ALA A 38 9.54 -23.11 17.62
CA ALA A 38 10.41 -23.37 16.47
C ALA A 38 10.06 -22.46 15.28
N GLY A 39 8.77 -22.39 14.94
CA GLY A 39 8.27 -21.47 13.91
C GLY A 39 8.52 -20.02 14.30
N TRP A 40 8.37 -19.69 15.58
CA TRP A 40 8.66 -18.37 16.13
C TRP A 40 10.12 -17.94 15.90
N ASN A 41 11.09 -18.77 16.31
CA ASN A 41 12.50 -18.46 16.14
C ASN A 41 12.86 -18.20 14.66
N ALA A 42 12.19 -18.89 13.74
CA ALA A 42 12.38 -18.71 12.31
C ALA A 42 11.85 -17.35 11.80
N VAL A 43 10.70 -16.87 12.30
CA VAL A 43 10.08 -15.64 11.79
C VAL A 43 10.48 -14.38 12.56
N ALA A 44 10.96 -14.48 13.81
CA ALA A 44 11.36 -13.33 14.63
C ALA A 44 12.45 -12.47 13.98
N ALA A 45 13.44 -13.10 13.36
CA ALA A 45 14.49 -12.39 12.62
C ALA A 45 13.93 -11.57 11.44
N ALA A 46 12.88 -12.06 10.78
CA ALA A 46 12.25 -11.35 9.66
C ALA A 46 11.52 -10.09 10.14
N PHE A 47 10.84 -10.16 11.30
CA PHE A 47 10.21 -8.99 11.91
C PHE A 47 11.24 -7.94 12.36
N ALA A 48 12.28 -8.37 13.06
CA ALA A 48 13.31 -7.47 13.57
C ALA A 48 14.05 -6.73 12.45
N ASN A 49 14.30 -7.39 11.32
CA ASN A 49 15.01 -6.85 10.16
C ASN A 49 14.11 -6.09 9.18
N ALA A 50 12.79 -6.08 9.39
CA ALA A 50 11.89 -5.33 8.53
C ALA A 50 12.19 -3.83 8.62
N ALA A 51 11.91 -3.12 7.51
CA ALA A 51 12.13 -1.67 7.43
C ALA A 51 11.37 -0.91 8.54
N GLU A 52 10.17 -1.37 8.89
CA GLU A 52 9.33 -0.78 9.94
C GLU A 52 9.97 -0.90 11.33
N SER A 53 10.47 -2.09 11.70
CA SER A 53 11.21 -2.30 12.95
C SER A 53 12.51 -1.48 12.97
N SER A 54 13.22 -1.45 11.85
CA SER A 54 14.46 -0.67 11.71
C SER A 54 14.21 0.84 11.85
N ALA A 55 13.08 1.35 11.35
CA ALA A 55 12.69 2.75 11.51
C ALA A 55 12.39 3.09 12.99
N LEU A 56 11.80 2.16 13.75
CA LEU A 56 11.48 2.37 15.15
C LEU A 56 12.71 2.22 16.07
N TYR A 57 13.56 1.24 15.81
CA TYR A 57 14.58 0.80 16.76
C TYR A 57 16.01 0.80 16.21
N GLY A 58 16.22 0.83 14.89
CA GLY A 58 17.49 0.49 14.25
C GLY A 58 18.70 1.35 14.65
N SER A 59 18.49 2.62 15.00
CA SER A 59 19.55 3.55 15.42
C SER A 59 19.80 3.57 16.93
N GLN A 60 19.01 2.84 17.72
CA GLN A 60 19.04 2.88 19.18
C GLN A 60 20.04 1.87 19.76
N THR A 61 20.64 2.20 20.90
CA THR A 61 21.38 1.22 21.72
C THR A 61 20.41 0.18 22.30
N LEU A 62 20.92 -1.01 22.69
CA LEU A 62 20.09 -2.05 23.29
C LEU A 62 19.24 -1.55 24.48
N SER A 63 19.83 -0.75 25.39
CA SER A 63 19.10 -0.18 26.54
C SER A 63 17.99 0.79 26.11
N GLN A 64 18.22 1.59 25.07
CA GLN A 64 17.20 2.48 24.51
C GLN A 64 16.08 1.69 23.84
N LYS A 65 16.41 0.63 23.08
CA LYS A 65 15.42 -0.28 22.49
C LYS A 65 14.53 -0.88 23.57
N ILE A 66 15.12 -1.46 24.62
CA ILE A 66 14.39 -2.04 25.75
C ILE A 66 13.43 -1.01 26.36
N SER A 67 13.91 0.21 26.61
CA SER A 67 13.09 1.29 27.18
C SER A 67 11.93 1.68 26.25
N ALA A 68 12.16 1.75 24.94
CA ALA A 68 11.15 2.06 23.94
C ALA A 68 10.11 0.93 23.81
N ILE A 69 10.53 -0.34 23.89
CA ILE A 69 9.64 -1.50 23.88
C ILE A 69 8.73 -1.49 25.11
N TYR A 70 9.26 -1.19 26.30
CA TYR A 70 8.45 -1.06 27.52
C TYR A 70 7.38 0.01 27.38
N LEU A 71 7.75 1.19 26.89
CA LEU A 71 6.79 2.28 26.69
C LEU A 71 5.69 1.85 25.71
N ALA A 72 6.09 1.33 24.55
CA ALA A 72 5.15 1.00 23.48
C ALA A 72 4.32 -0.27 23.76
N ALA A 73 4.80 -1.21 24.56
CA ALA A 73 4.07 -2.43 24.88
C ALA A 73 3.21 -2.28 26.15
N PHE A 74 3.73 -1.62 27.18
CA PHE A 74 3.13 -1.61 28.51
C PHE A 74 2.57 -0.25 28.95
N GLU A 75 2.74 0.80 28.15
CA GLU A 75 2.34 2.18 28.49
C GLU A 75 3.01 2.70 29.77
N ARG A 76 4.24 2.24 30.04
CA ARG A 76 5.07 2.73 31.14
C ARG A 76 6.55 2.66 30.81
N ALA A 77 7.32 3.50 31.48
CA ALA A 77 8.78 3.42 31.41
C ALA A 77 9.30 2.12 32.05
N ALA A 78 10.35 1.56 31.45
CA ALA A 78 11.17 0.56 32.11
C ALA A 78 11.93 1.20 33.27
N VAL A 79 12.06 0.50 34.40
CA VAL A 79 13.00 0.91 35.45
C VAL A 79 14.41 0.37 35.16
N ASP A 80 15.44 1.00 35.72
CA ASP A 80 16.85 0.65 35.45
C ASP A 80 17.18 -0.83 35.68
N SER A 81 16.55 -1.46 36.68
CA SER A 81 16.74 -2.89 36.96
C SER A 81 16.15 -3.79 35.87
N GLU A 82 15.05 -3.39 35.25
CA GLU A 82 14.42 -4.11 34.13
C GLU A 82 15.30 -3.97 32.88
N VAL A 83 15.76 -2.76 32.58
CA VAL A 83 16.70 -2.52 31.46
C VAL A 83 17.97 -3.35 31.63
N SER A 84 18.54 -3.37 32.84
CA SER A 84 19.74 -4.14 33.14
C SER A 84 19.51 -5.65 33.03
N TYR A 85 18.38 -6.14 33.54
CA TYR A 85 18.00 -7.54 33.42
C TYR A 85 17.95 -7.98 31.97
N TRP A 86 17.18 -7.28 31.14
CA TRP A 86 16.99 -7.61 29.73
C TRP A 86 18.29 -7.45 28.91
N ALA A 87 19.10 -6.43 29.19
CA ALA A 87 20.40 -6.26 28.55
C ALA A 87 21.38 -7.42 28.84
N SER A 88 21.22 -8.09 29.99
CA SER A 88 22.02 -9.26 30.38
C SER A 88 21.39 -10.62 30.08
N SER A 89 20.18 -10.64 29.51
CA SER A 89 19.36 -11.85 29.34
C SER A 89 19.91 -12.88 28.35
N GLY A 90 20.85 -12.48 27.49
CA GLY A 90 21.40 -13.32 26.43
C GLY A 90 20.51 -13.45 25.19
N PHE A 91 19.33 -12.82 25.17
CA PHE A 91 18.54 -12.68 23.94
C PHE A 91 19.25 -11.80 22.92
N THR A 92 19.15 -12.17 21.65
CA THR A 92 19.65 -11.32 20.56
C THR A 92 18.80 -10.06 20.41
N GLU A 93 19.33 -9.03 19.76
CA GLU A 93 18.54 -7.83 19.44
C GLU A 93 17.27 -8.15 18.64
N ALA A 94 17.31 -9.21 17.82
CA ALA A 94 16.16 -9.67 17.04
C ALA A 94 15.13 -10.46 17.86
N GLN A 95 15.44 -10.86 19.09
CA GLN A 95 14.54 -11.63 19.96
C GLN A 95 14.02 -10.80 21.13
N ILE A 96 14.77 -9.78 21.56
CA ILE A 96 14.53 -9.08 22.83
C ILE A 96 13.14 -8.42 22.88
N ALA A 97 12.66 -7.84 21.77
CA ALA A 97 11.37 -7.15 21.76
C ALA A 97 10.21 -8.10 22.06
N PHE A 98 10.19 -9.24 21.36
CA PHE A 98 9.18 -10.25 21.64
C PHE A 98 9.35 -10.89 23.02
N ALA A 99 10.60 -11.16 23.45
CA ALA A 99 10.86 -11.75 24.76
C ALA A 99 10.31 -10.88 25.91
N ILE A 100 10.41 -9.55 25.79
CA ILE A 100 9.83 -8.60 26.73
C ILE A 100 8.30 -8.71 26.72
N VAL A 101 7.66 -8.61 25.56
CA VAL A 101 6.18 -8.65 25.45
C VAL A 101 5.60 -9.99 25.93
N ASN A 102 6.20 -11.10 25.53
CA ASN A 102 5.77 -12.43 25.94
C ASN A 102 6.10 -12.74 27.42
N GLY A 103 7.10 -12.06 27.98
CA GLY A 103 7.49 -12.15 29.39
C GLY A 103 6.71 -11.21 30.32
N ALA A 104 5.73 -10.48 29.80
CA ALA A 104 4.92 -9.54 30.55
C ALA A 104 4.20 -10.21 31.73
N GLN A 105 4.09 -9.49 32.85
CA GLN A 105 3.48 -9.99 34.08
C GLN A 105 2.60 -8.91 34.72
N ASN A 106 1.66 -9.32 35.56
CA ASN A 106 0.80 -8.40 36.34
C ASN A 106 0.09 -7.37 35.43
N ASP A 107 0.22 -6.08 35.74
CA ASP A 107 -0.36 -4.98 34.97
C ASP A 107 0.16 -4.92 33.53
N ASP A 108 1.44 -5.26 33.29
CA ASP A 108 1.99 -5.30 31.93
C ASP A 108 1.33 -6.39 31.10
N LEU A 109 1.11 -7.56 31.70
CA LEU A 109 0.40 -8.66 31.06
C LEU A 109 -1.04 -8.26 30.73
N THR A 110 -1.68 -7.52 31.64
CA THR A 110 -3.04 -7.01 31.41
C THR A 110 -3.07 -6.01 30.24
N THR A 111 -2.10 -5.08 30.17
CA THR A 111 -1.96 -4.15 29.04
C THR A 111 -1.71 -4.88 27.72
N VAL A 112 -0.78 -5.86 27.69
CA VAL A 112 -0.52 -6.66 26.48
C VAL A 112 -1.75 -7.43 26.04
N ASN A 113 -2.47 -8.07 26.96
CA ASN A 113 -3.70 -8.79 26.65
C ASN A 113 -4.77 -7.87 26.06
N ASN A 114 -4.90 -6.63 26.57
CA ASN A 114 -5.80 -5.64 25.98
C ASN A 114 -5.34 -5.22 24.58
N LYS A 115 -4.05 -4.96 24.35
CA LYS A 115 -3.54 -4.66 23.00
C LYS A 115 -3.73 -5.82 22.03
N GLU A 116 -3.60 -7.05 22.50
CA GLU A 116 -3.89 -8.24 21.69
C GLU A 116 -5.37 -8.32 21.35
N ALA A 117 -6.27 -8.19 22.33
CA ALA A 117 -7.71 -8.17 22.11
C ALA A 117 -8.14 -7.05 21.16
N TYR A 118 -7.52 -5.88 21.32
CA TYR A 118 -7.66 -4.74 20.41
C TYR A 118 -7.25 -5.12 18.98
N ALA A 119 -6.05 -5.68 18.80
CA ALA A 119 -5.54 -6.06 17.49
C ALA A 119 -6.40 -7.12 16.80
N VAL A 120 -6.94 -8.08 17.56
CA VAL A 120 -7.89 -9.09 17.05
C VAL A 120 -9.16 -8.41 16.55
N ASN A 121 -9.77 -7.54 17.35
CA ASN A 121 -11.00 -6.85 16.95
C ASN A 121 -10.77 -5.82 15.83
N PHE A 122 -9.59 -5.21 15.78
CA PHE A 122 -9.18 -4.29 14.72
C PHE A 122 -9.12 -5.03 13.39
N VAL A 123 -8.38 -6.15 13.32
CA VAL A 123 -8.31 -6.96 12.09
C VAL A 123 -9.68 -7.51 11.69
N ALA A 124 -10.48 -7.98 12.65
CA ALA A 124 -11.84 -8.45 12.36
C ALA A 124 -12.76 -7.34 11.82
N THR A 125 -12.51 -6.08 12.18
CA THR A 125 -13.23 -4.92 11.62
C THR A 125 -12.80 -4.63 10.19
N LEU A 126 -11.49 -4.75 9.88
CA LEU A 126 -10.97 -4.55 8.52
C LEU A 126 -11.35 -5.70 7.57
N ASP A 127 -11.30 -6.94 8.05
CA ASP A 127 -11.59 -8.16 7.30
C ASP A 127 -12.66 -9.01 8.02
N PRO A 128 -13.95 -8.65 7.88
CA PRO A 128 -15.04 -9.39 8.50
C PRO A 128 -15.15 -10.85 8.03
N ALA A 129 -14.59 -11.18 6.86
CA ALA A 129 -14.57 -12.54 6.32
C ALA A 129 -13.42 -13.38 6.90
N GLY A 130 -12.37 -12.73 7.42
CA GLY A 130 -11.21 -13.37 8.03
C GLY A 130 -10.35 -14.18 7.05
N THR A 131 -10.30 -13.77 5.78
CA THR A 131 -9.59 -14.51 4.73
C THR A 131 -8.16 -14.00 4.51
N GLY A 132 -7.86 -12.76 4.89
CA GLY A 132 -6.62 -12.05 4.56
C GLY A 132 -6.48 -11.67 3.09
N VAL A 133 -7.50 -11.90 2.26
CA VAL A 133 -7.50 -11.60 0.81
C VAL A 133 -8.64 -10.64 0.43
N GLY A 134 -9.58 -10.41 1.34
CA GLY A 134 -10.73 -9.55 1.16
C GLY A 134 -12.00 -10.30 0.72
N PRO A 135 -13.08 -9.56 0.40
CA PRO A 135 -13.16 -8.10 0.38
C PRO A 135 -12.94 -7.49 1.78
N PHE A 136 -12.08 -6.48 1.86
CA PHE A 136 -11.87 -5.71 3.09
C PHE A 136 -12.92 -4.60 3.20
N ALA A 137 -13.27 -4.22 4.42
CA ALA A 137 -14.20 -3.12 4.68
C ALA A 137 -13.51 -1.75 4.78
N TYR A 138 -12.19 -1.73 5.01
CA TYR A 138 -11.40 -0.53 5.26
C TYR A 138 -10.02 -0.66 4.60
N GLU A 139 -9.48 0.47 4.17
CA GLU A 139 -8.14 0.57 3.59
C GLU A 139 -7.13 0.94 4.70
N TYR A 140 -6.34 -0.04 5.13
CA TYR A 140 -5.33 0.16 6.17
C TYR A 140 -3.91 0.09 5.59
N SER A 141 -3.58 1.12 4.81
CA SER A 141 -2.26 1.28 4.18
C SER A 141 -1.29 2.15 4.99
N ASP A 142 -1.79 3.04 5.86
CA ASP A 142 -0.95 3.84 6.76
C ASP A 142 -0.80 3.17 8.15
N PRO A 143 0.34 2.55 8.45
CA PRO A 143 0.58 1.91 9.74
C PRO A 143 0.65 2.90 10.92
N SER A 144 0.77 4.21 10.67
CA SER A 144 0.79 5.24 11.73
C SER A 144 -0.55 5.36 12.46
N ILE A 145 -1.66 5.09 11.77
CA ILE A 145 -3.01 5.10 12.34
C ILE A 145 -3.11 4.01 13.43
N GLY A 146 -2.71 2.78 13.10
CA GLY A 146 -2.77 1.68 14.05
C GLY A 146 -1.80 1.85 15.22
N ARG A 147 -0.62 2.46 15.00
CA ARG A 147 0.29 2.83 16.09
C ARG A 147 -0.34 3.83 17.05
N THR A 148 -0.96 4.88 16.51
CA THR A 148 -1.61 5.92 17.31
C THR A 148 -2.74 5.32 18.14
N LEU A 149 -3.64 4.56 17.51
CA LEU A 149 -4.77 3.94 18.19
C LEU A 149 -4.35 2.90 19.24
N MET A 150 -3.29 2.13 18.97
CA MET A 150 -2.78 1.13 19.92
C MET A 150 -2.00 1.75 21.07
N GLY A 151 -1.34 2.89 20.85
CA GLY A 151 -0.61 3.63 21.90
C GLY A 151 -1.50 4.13 23.03
N ASP A 152 -2.81 4.27 22.82
CA ASP A 152 -3.76 4.68 23.86
C ASP A 152 -4.28 3.50 24.71
N ILE A 153 -3.87 2.26 24.39
CA ILE A 153 -4.39 1.05 25.06
C ILE A 153 -3.57 0.71 26.30
N THR A 154 -4.25 0.71 27.45
CA THR A 154 -3.72 0.39 28.78
C THR A 154 -4.43 -0.83 29.38
N LYS A 155 -4.01 -1.25 30.58
CA LYS A 155 -4.71 -2.29 31.36
C LYS A 155 -6.19 -2.00 31.66
N ASP A 156 -6.61 -0.74 31.63
CA ASP A 156 -7.98 -0.32 31.96
C ASP A 156 -8.83 0.00 30.72
N SER A 157 -8.27 -0.14 29.51
CA SER A 157 -8.97 0.19 28.26
C SER A 157 -10.09 -0.80 27.93
N ASP A 158 -11.22 -0.27 27.42
CA ASP A 158 -12.26 -1.10 26.79
C ASP A 158 -11.83 -1.48 25.37
N THR A 159 -11.64 -2.78 25.15
CA THR A 159 -11.23 -3.35 23.87
C THR A 159 -12.34 -4.21 23.25
N SER A 160 -13.59 -3.99 23.65
CA SER A 160 -14.76 -4.64 23.06
C SER A 160 -14.85 -4.38 21.55
N SER A 161 -15.43 -5.33 20.82
CA SER A 161 -15.57 -5.23 19.37
C SER A 161 -16.30 -3.96 18.92
N THR A 162 -17.27 -3.47 19.70
CA THR A 162 -18.01 -2.24 19.39
C THR A 162 -17.14 -0.99 19.53
N THR A 163 -16.35 -0.91 20.59
CA THR A 163 -15.43 0.22 20.83
C THR A 163 -14.35 0.26 19.75
N VAL A 164 -13.72 -0.88 19.47
CA VAL A 164 -12.68 -0.96 18.44
C VAL A 164 -13.24 -0.65 17.05
N ALA A 165 -14.41 -1.20 16.69
CA ALA A 165 -15.03 -0.90 15.40
C ALA A 165 -15.36 0.60 15.22
N SER A 166 -15.78 1.27 16.29
CA SER A 166 -16.05 2.71 16.28
C SER A 166 -14.77 3.53 16.07
N GLN A 167 -13.66 3.13 16.69
CA GLN A 167 -12.37 3.80 16.49
C GLN A 167 -11.81 3.57 15.08
N VAL A 168 -11.95 2.36 14.53
CA VAL A 168 -11.58 2.06 13.15
C VAL A 168 -12.40 2.93 12.19
N ALA A 169 -13.72 2.95 12.32
CA ALA A 169 -14.60 3.74 11.45
C ALA A 169 -14.29 5.25 11.47
N ALA A 170 -13.81 5.76 12.60
CA ALA A 170 -13.46 7.17 12.76
C ALA A 170 -12.08 7.56 12.20
N ASN A 171 -11.14 6.61 12.05
CA ASN A 171 -9.74 6.91 11.78
C ASN A 171 -9.17 6.20 10.55
N VAL A 172 -9.78 5.09 10.11
CA VAL A 172 -9.33 4.31 8.95
C VAL A 172 -10.32 4.56 7.81
N PRO A 173 -9.85 4.91 6.59
CA PRO A 173 -10.73 5.09 5.45
C PRO A 173 -11.53 3.84 5.12
N THR A 174 -12.82 4.00 4.81
CA THR A 174 -13.67 2.90 4.34
C THR A 174 -13.21 2.47 2.95
N LEU A 175 -13.13 1.17 2.67
CA LEU A 175 -12.81 0.70 1.33
C LEU A 175 -14.11 0.54 0.52
N VAL A 176 -14.23 1.30 -0.56
CA VAL A 176 -15.38 1.26 -1.47
C VAL A 176 -14.94 0.70 -2.80
N THR A 177 -15.40 -0.50 -3.14
CA THR A 177 -15.13 -1.12 -4.44
C THR A 177 -16.28 -0.86 -5.41
N VAL A 178 -15.96 -0.34 -6.58
CA VAL A 178 -16.95 0.03 -7.61
C VAL A 178 -16.55 -0.58 -8.96
N SER A 179 -17.47 -1.25 -9.63
CA SER A 179 -17.29 -1.67 -11.01
C SER A 179 -18.19 -0.86 -11.93
N LEU A 180 -17.58 -0.18 -12.90
CA LEU A 180 -18.33 0.53 -13.93
C LEU A 180 -19.16 -0.44 -14.77
N THR A 181 -20.26 0.07 -15.31
CA THR A 181 -21.16 -0.64 -16.21
C THR A 181 -20.99 -0.13 -17.64
N SER A 182 -21.64 -0.75 -18.63
CA SER A 182 -21.60 -0.22 -20.01
C SER A 182 -22.49 1.03 -20.21
N GLY A 183 -23.28 1.39 -19.20
CA GLY A 183 -24.10 2.59 -19.18
C GLY A 183 -23.29 3.83 -18.80
N ALA A 184 -23.97 4.95 -18.63
CA ALA A 184 -23.34 6.12 -18.01
C ALA A 184 -23.29 5.91 -16.49
N ASP A 185 -22.10 5.99 -15.91
CA ASP A 185 -21.90 5.87 -14.48
C ASP A 185 -21.63 7.23 -13.82
N THR A 186 -21.97 7.34 -12.54
CA THR A 186 -21.62 8.50 -11.71
C THR A 186 -21.09 8.00 -10.38
N ILE A 187 -19.81 8.24 -10.13
CA ILE A 187 -19.15 8.00 -8.85
C ILE A 187 -18.96 9.36 -8.19
N THR A 188 -19.57 9.50 -7.02
CA THR A 188 -19.42 10.68 -6.17
C THR A 188 -18.54 10.33 -4.97
N PRO A 189 -17.69 11.25 -4.49
CA PRO A 189 -16.79 10.97 -3.38
C PRO A 189 -17.55 10.57 -2.12
N THR A 190 -17.11 9.50 -1.48
CA THR A 190 -17.58 9.15 -0.13
C THR A 190 -16.64 9.79 0.90
N THR A 191 -17.20 10.35 1.97
CA THR A 191 -16.37 10.98 3.02
C THR A 191 -15.51 9.92 3.70
N ASN A 192 -14.20 10.16 3.76
CA ASN A 192 -13.22 9.24 4.37
C ASN A 192 -13.31 7.81 3.79
N ALA A 193 -13.46 7.70 2.48
CA ALA A 193 -13.40 6.43 1.78
C ALA A 193 -12.26 6.44 0.77
N VAL A 194 -11.71 5.26 0.51
CA VAL A 194 -10.83 4.97 -0.63
C VAL A 194 -11.67 4.23 -1.66
N GLU A 195 -11.78 4.79 -2.85
CA GLU A 195 -12.49 4.21 -3.98
C GLU A 195 -11.53 3.35 -4.83
N ASN A 196 -11.83 2.05 -4.90
CA ASN A 196 -11.19 1.09 -5.80
C ASN A 196 -12.12 0.80 -6.98
N ILE A 197 -11.84 1.46 -8.11
CA ILE A 197 -12.71 1.50 -9.28
C ILE A 197 -12.17 0.56 -10.36
N SER A 198 -13.00 -0.36 -10.85
CA SER A 198 -12.67 -1.22 -11.99
C SER A 198 -13.43 -0.81 -13.24
N ALA A 199 -12.73 -0.64 -14.34
CA ALA A 199 -13.31 -0.26 -15.63
C ALA A 199 -12.67 -1.05 -16.78
N ALA A 200 -13.32 -1.07 -17.94
CA ALA A 200 -12.84 -1.74 -19.13
C ALA A 200 -13.00 -0.88 -20.38
N LEU A 201 -11.93 -0.76 -21.14
CA LEU A 201 -11.93 -0.26 -22.51
C LEU A 201 -11.85 -1.45 -23.47
N GLY A 202 -12.85 -1.59 -24.34
CA GLY A 202 -12.94 -2.72 -25.27
C GLY A 202 -13.39 -4.03 -24.62
N GLY A 203 -12.99 -5.15 -25.22
CA GLY A 203 -13.46 -6.48 -24.81
C GLY A 203 -14.93 -6.75 -25.16
N SER A 204 -15.52 -7.79 -24.56
CA SER A 204 -16.94 -8.15 -24.75
C SER A 204 -17.91 -7.24 -23.99
N SER A 205 -17.41 -6.50 -23.01
CA SER A 205 -18.21 -5.65 -22.12
C SER A 205 -17.41 -4.42 -21.68
N PRO A 206 -17.18 -3.45 -22.59
CA PRO A 206 -16.56 -2.19 -22.21
C PRO A 206 -17.45 -1.48 -21.19
N SER A 207 -16.83 -0.87 -20.19
CA SER A 207 -17.51 -0.14 -19.13
C SER A 207 -17.01 1.29 -18.90
N LEU A 208 -15.86 1.67 -19.46
CA LEU A 208 -15.46 3.07 -19.45
C LEU A 208 -16.01 3.78 -20.70
N GLY A 209 -17.02 4.62 -20.49
CA GLY A 209 -17.68 5.45 -21.47
C GLY A 209 -17.29 6.93 -21.37
N ARG A 210 -17.56 7.67 -22.46
CA ARG A 210 -17.22 9.11 -22.55
C ARG A 210 -18.10 10.02 -21.69
N THR A 211 -19.15 9.45 -21.08
CA THR A 211 -20.15 10.14 -20.26
C THR A 211 -20.03 9.81 -18.78
N ASP A 212 -19.12 8.93 -18.39
CA ASP A 212 -18.95 8.58 -16.98
C ASP A 212 -18.37 9.75 -16.21
N GLN A 213 -18.92 9.99 -15.03
CA GLN A 213 -18.53 11.09 -14.16
C GLN A 213 -17.96 10.52 -12.89
N ILE A 214 -16.63 10.58 -12.76
CA ILE A 214 -15.90 9.87 -11.71
C ILE A 214 -15.09 10.88 -10.91
N ASP A 215 -15.38 10.95 -9.63
CA ASP A 215 -14.71 11.79 -8.64
C ASP A 215 -14.35 10.89 -7.45
N GLY A 216 -13.06 10.57 -7.29
CA GLY A 216 -12.60 9.69 -6.19
C GLY A 216 -12.73 10.41 -4.85
N GLY A 217 -12.18 11.61 -4.75
CA GLY A 217 -12.42 12.49 -3.61
C GLY A 217 -11.16 13.05 -3.01
N SER A 218 -10.94 12.76 -1.72
CA SER A 218 -9.79 13.29 -0.98
C SER A 218 -8.89 12.22 -0.39
N ALA A 219 -9.32 10.95 -0.42
CA ALA A 219 -8.44 9.85 -0.04
C ALA A 219 -7.53 9.49 -1.22
N SER A 220 -6.77 8.41 -1.09
CA SER A 220 -5.90 7.94 -2.17
C SER A 220 -6.64 6.90 -2.99
N ASP A 221 -7.28 7.34 -4.07
CA ASP A 221 -8.18 6.53 -4.87
C ASP A 221 -7.46 5.84 -6.02
N THR A 222 -7.93 4.65 -6.39
CA THR A 222 -7.33 3.84 -7.44
C THR A 222 -8.36 3.43 -8.48
N MET A 223 -8.05 3.63 -9.75
CA MET A 223 -8.79 3.05 -10.86
C MET A 223 -7.93 2.07 -11.64
N THR A 224 -8.46 0.88 -11.91
CA THR A 224 -7.86 -0.10 -12.82
C THR A 224 -8.71 -0.24 -14.07
N ILE A 225 -8.09 0.05 -15.22
CA ILE A 225 -8.69 0.02 -16.54
C ILE A 225 -8.09 -1.12 -17.35
N THR A 226 -8.88 -2.16 -17.59
CA THR A 226 -8.52 -3.19 -18.57
C THR A 226 -8.55 -2.59 -19.97
N THR A 227 -7.44 -2.68 -20.70
CA THR A 227 -7.21 -1.90 -21.93
C THR A 227 -7.09 -2.80 -23.16
N ASP A 228 -8.23 -3.37 -23.58
CA ASP A 228 -8.33 -4.19 -24.80
C ASP A 228 -8.85 -3.40 -26.02
N GLY A 229 -9.34 -2.17 -25.79
CA GLY A 229 -9.81 -1.22 -26.79
C GLY A 229 -9.06 0.11 -26.72
N ASN A 230 -9.53 1.06 -27.54
CA ASN A 230 -9.03 2.43 -27.57
C ASN A 230 -10.02 3.38 -26.89
N PHE A 231 -9.52 4.48 -26.33
CA PHE A 231 -10.31 5.62 -25.87
C PHE A 231 -9.92 6.87 -26.66
N LEU A 232 -10.24 6.91 -27.96
CA LEU A 232 -9.63 7.83 -28.93
C LEU A 232 -9.97 9.31 -28.72
N LEU A 233 -11.18 9.60 -28.26
CA LEU A 233 -11.73 10.95 -28.22
C LEU A 233 -11.82 11.54 -26.81
N GLY A 234 -11.32 10.82 -25.80
CA GLY A 234 -11.43 11.18 -24.40
C GLY A 234 -12.87 11.32 -23.92
N PHE A 235 -13.06 11.93 -22.75
CA PHE A 235 -14.39 12.25 -22.26
C PHE A 235 -15.07 13.35 -23.09
N SER A 236 -16.40 13.32 -23.14
CA SER A 236 -17.20 14.39 -23.74
C SER A 236 -17.86 15.25 -22.66
N THR A 237 -18.83 14.68 -21.96
CA THR A 237 -19.53 15.29 -20.80
C THR A 237 -19.18 14.60 -19.48
N GLY A 238 -18.48 13.46 -19.57
CA GLY A 238 -17.89 12.77 -18.44
C GLY A 238 -16.55 13.37 -18.03
N TYR A 239 -15.94 12.76 -17.02
CA TYR A 239 -14.62 13.10 -16.50
C TYR A 239 -14.10 12.01 -15.54
N ILE A 240 -12.79 12.02 -15.31
CA ILE A 240 -12.16 11.44 -14.12
C ILE A 240 -11.45 12.59 -13.40
N LYS A 241 -11.72 12.76 -12.11
CA LYS A 241 -10.96 13.70 -11.27
C LYS A 241 -10.70 13.11 -9.89
N ASN A 242 -9.61 13.54 -9.27
CA ASN A 242 -9.22 13.10 -7.92
C ASN A 242 -9.19 11.57 -7.81
N VAL A 243 -8.55 10.93 -8.78
CA VAL A 243 -8.21 9.51 -8.72
C VAL A 243 -6.69 9.47 -8.82
N GLU A 244 -6.02 9.30 -7.69
CA GLU A 244 -4.58 9.55 -7.57
C GLU A 244 -3.77 8.52 -8.35
N THR A 245 -4.29 7.28 -8.49
CA THR A 245 -3.63 6.22 -9.24
C THR A 245 -4.54 5.63 -10.32
N ILE A 246 -4.08 5.66 -11.57
CA ILE A 246 -4.75 4.98 -12.69
C ILE A 246 -3.84 3.90 -13.26
N ASN A 247 -4.31 2.65 -13.24
CA ASN A 247 -3.65 1.49 -13.82
C ASN A 247 -4.29 1.16 -15.18
N PHE A 248 -3.47 0.97 -16.20
CA PHE A 248 -3.87 0.47 -17.51
C PHE A 248 -3.30 -0.91 -17.74
N ASP A 249 -4.15 -1.94 -17.74
CA ASP A 249 -3.72 -3.33 -17.87
C ASP A 249 -4.15 -3.92 -19.21
N THR A 250 -3.18 -4.31 -20.04
CA THR A 250 -3.45 -5.03 -21.28
C THR A 250 -3.67 -6.52 -21.00
N THR A 251 -4.86 -7.03 -21.29
CA THR A 251 -5.23 -8.43 -20.99
C THR A 251 -5.19 -9.34 -22.20
N VAL A 252 -5.32 -8.78 -23.41
CA VAL A 252 -5.30 -9.53 -24.67
C VAL A 252 -4.07 -9.19 -25.50
N THR A 253 -3.31 -10.23 -25.91
CA THR A 253 -2.15 -10.05 -26.81
C THR A 253 -2.58 -9.40 -28.12
N SER A 254 -1.95 -8.29 -28.48
CA SER A 254 -2.27 -7.54 -29.70
C SER A 254 -1.05 -6.80 -30.24
N VAL A 255 -0.91 -6.79 -31.57
CA VAL A 255 0.04 -5.91 -32.28
C VAL A 255 -0.54 -4.51 -32.52
N THR A 256 -1.83 -4.32 -32.27
CA THR A 256 -2.47 -3.01 -32.39
C THR A 256 -2.26 -2.22 -31.11
N THR A 257 -1.65 -1.05 -31.25
CA THR A 257 -1.47 -0.09 -30.17
C THR A 257 -2.81 0.35 -29.58
N LYS A 258 -2.89 0.40 -28.25
CA LYS A 258 -4.02 0.93 -27.49
C LYS A 258 -3.81 2.43 -27.28
N MET A 259 -4.65 3.24 -27.92
CA MET A 259 -4.59 4.70 -27.83
C MET A 259 -5.60 5.21 -26.80
N ILE A 260 -5.10 5.88 -25.77
CA ILE A 260 -5.89 6.37 -24.63
C ILE A 260 -5.75 7.89 -24.57
N ASN A 261 -6.83 8.59 -24.91
CA ASN A 261 -6.90 10.04 -24.82
C ASN A 261 -7.49 10.44 -23.46
N LEU A 262 -6.70 11.16 -22.67
CA LEU A 262 -7.01 11.54 -21.29
C LEU A 262 -7.69 12.92 -21.18
N THR A 263 -8.28 13.43 -22.27
CA THR A 263 -9.13 14.62 -22.21
C THR A 263 -10.24 14.41 -21.18
N GLY A 264 -10.34 15.31 -20.20
CA GLY A 264 -11.29 15.22 -19.09
C GLY A 264 -10.80 14.42 -17.88
N VAL A 265 -9.53 14.01 -17.86
CA VAL A 265 -8.86 13.39 -16.71
C VAL A 265 -8.00 14.43 -16.00
N SER A 266 -8.08 14.49 -14.67
CA SER A 266 -7.30 15.43 -13.83
C SER A 266 -7.09 14.88 -12.43
N GLY A 267 -6.14 15.46 -11.68
CA GLY A 267 -5.87 15.06 -10.29
C GLY A 267 -5.20 13.70 -10.15
N VAL A 268 -4.58 13.18 -11.23
CA VAL A 268 -3.84 11.92 -11.20
C VAL A 268 -2.39 12.17 -10.79
N SER A 269 -1.92 11.43 -9.79
CA SER A 269 -0.52 11.49 -9.34
C SER A 269 0.33 10.40 -10.00
N THR A 270 -0.25 9.23 -10.26
CA THR A 270 0.45 8.08 -10.83
C THR A 270 -0.35 7.41 -11.93
N TYR A 271 0.29 7.24 -13.08
CA TYR A 271 -0.18 6.33 -14.12
C TYR A 271 0.70 5.09 -14.15
N ASN A 272 0.10 3.90 -14.03
CA ASN A 272 0.80 2.62 -14.22
C ASN A 272 0.33 1.98 -15.52
N ILE A 273 1.26 1.60 -16.39
CA ILE A 273 0.98 1.07 -17.72
C ILE A 273 1.55 -0.34 -17.83
N GLY A 274 0.68 -1.33 -17.67
CA GLY A 274 0.95 -2.75 -17.89
C GLY A 274 0.85 -3.13 -19.37
N ALA A 275 1.96 -3.03 -20.10
CA ALA A 275 2.04 -3.21 -21.56
C ALA A 275 2.60 -4.57 -22.00
N SER A 276 2.46 -5.60 -21.16
CA SER A 276 2.98 -6.96 -21.45
C SER A 276 2.28 -7.66 -22.62
N LYS A 277 1.07 -7.22 -23.00
CA LYS A 277 0.26 -7.85 -24.06
C LYS A 277 0.03 -6.95 -25.27
N ALA A 278 0.08 -5.63 -25.11
CA ALA A 278 -0.01 -4.68 -26.21
C ALA A 278 0.68 -3.35 -25.83
N VAL A 279 1.16 -2.62 -26.83
CA VAL A 279 1.65 -1.25 -26.64
C VAL A 279 0.48 -0.35 -26.25
N VAL A 280 0.65 0.47 -25.20
CA VAL A 280 -0.30 1.51 -24.80
C VAL A 280 0.32 2.87 -25.09
N LYS A 281 -0.48 3.82 -25.57
CA LYS A 281 -0.10 5.22 -25.75
C LYS A 281 -1.08 6.10 -25.02
N LEU A 282 -0.55 7.06 -24.27
CA LEU A 282 -1.34 8.07 -23.58
C LEU A 282 -1.22 9.39 -24.33
N SER A 283 -2.33 10.09 -24.53
CA SER A 283 -2.36 11.45 -25.09
C SER A 283 -3.21 12.36 -24.22
N GLU A 284 -3.04 13.67 -24.37
CA GLU A 284 -3.79 14.69 -23.61
C GLU A 284 -3.63 14.57 -22.09
N VAL A 285 -2.46 14.15 -21.61
CA VAL A 285 -2.14 14.16 -20.18
C VAL A 285 -2.09 15.59 -19.68
N ALA A 286 -3.00 15.96 -18.78
CA ALA A 286 -3.07 17.29 -18.20
C ALA A 286 -2.22 17.43 -16.92
N ASP A 287 -2.17 16.38 -16.09
CA ASP A 287 -1.44 16.40 -14.82
C ASP A 287 0.07 16.24 -15.07
N VAL A 288 0.85 17.25 -14.65
CA VAL A 288 2.31 17.26 -14.66
C VAL A 288 2.83 17.32 -13.21
N GLY A 289 4.02 16.78 -12.97
CA GLY A 289 4.61 16.67 -11.62
C GLY A 289 4.47 15.28 -11.00
N GLY A 290 3.67 14.40 -11.62
CA GLY A 290 3.43 13.03 -11.17
C GLY A 290 4.45 12.00 -11.66
N THR A 291 4.02 10.73 -11.63
CA THR A 291 4.80 9.58 -12.08
C THR A 291 4.06 8.81 -13.18
N VAL A 292 4.78 8.37 -14.20
CA VAL A 292 4.29 7.44 -15.22
C VAL A 292 5.20 6.21 -15.22
N ASN A 293 4.67 5.06 -14.82
CA ASN A 293 5.39 3.79 -14.79
C ASN A 293 5.00 2.92 -15.98
N LEU A 294 5.97 2.53 -16.80
CA LEU A 294 5.78 1.57 -17.89
C LEU A 294 6.36 0.21 -17.47
N SER A 295 5.57 -0.86 -17.64
CA SER A 295 6.04 -2.22 -17.36
C SER A 295 5.75 -3.21 -18.49
N GLY A 296 6.69 -4.13 -18.72
CA GLY A 296 6.52 -5.33 -19.55
C GLY A 296 6.48 -5.11 -21.07
N GLN A 297 6.68 -3.89 -21.57
CA GLN A 297 6.68 -3.63 -23.01
C GLN A 297 7.96 -4.15 -23.67
N SER A 298 7.88 -5.29 -24.35
CA SER A 298 9.03 -5.90 -25.01
C SER A 298 9.44 -5.21 -26.31
N THR A 299 8.49 -4.66 -27.07
CA THR A 299 8.73 -4.05 -28.39
C THR A 299 7.80 -2.85 -28.62
N GLY A 300 8.16 -2.02 -29.60
CA GLY A 300 7.40 -0.82 -29.97
C GLY A 300 7.71 0.38 -29.09
N THR A 301 7.12 1.52 -29.45
CA THR A 301 7.37 2.81 -28.78
C THR A 301 6.21 3.13 -27.84
N PHE A 302 6.53 3.32 -26.56
CA PHE A 302 5.61 3.97 -25.63
C PHE A 302 5.62 5.48 -25.91
N GLU A 303 4.44 6.06 -26.11
CA GLU A 303 4.28 7.49 -26.35
C GLU A 303 3.42 8.09 -25.25
N LEU A 304 3.92 9.18 -24.67
CA LEU A 304 3.26 10.00 -23.67
C LEU A 304 3.08 11.41 -24.25
N GLY A 305 1.85 11.74 -24.64
CA GLY A 305 1.47 13.05 -25.15
C GLY A 305 0.79 13.89 -24.08
N PHE A 306 1.26 15.12 -23.90
CA PHE A 306 0.69 16.08 -22.96
C PHE A 306 -0.40 16.93 -23.61
N ALA A 307 -1.38 17.34 -22.80
CA ALA A 307 -2.39 18.30 -23.22
C ALA A 307 -1.75 19.66 -23.54
N SER A 308 -2.40 20.43 -24.40
CA SER A 308 -1.93 21.78 -24.74
C SER A 308 -1.81 22.65 -23.49
N GLY A 309 -0.62 23.21 -23.26
CA GLY A 309 -0.34 24.07 -22.11
C GLY A 309 -0.10 23.35 -20.78
N ALA A 310 -0.14 22.01 -20.73
CA ALA A 310 0.14 21.26 -19.51
C ALA A 310 1.60 21.41 -19.05
N ILE A 311 2.54 21.45 -19.99
CA ILE A 311 3.95 21.75 -19.71
C ILE A 311 4.16 23.27 -19.72
N SER A 312 4.59 23.81 -18.59
CA SER A 312 4.91 25.24 -18.45
C SER A 312 6.40 25.51 -18.68
N ALA A 313 6.72 26.72 -19.12
CA ALA A 313 8.10 27.17 -19.29
C ALA A 313 8.87 27.37 -17.96
N SER A 314 8.18 27.28 -16.82
CA SER A 314 8.73 27.55 -15.48
C SER A 314 9.11 26.29 -14.69
N GLY A 315 9.22 25.12 -15.33
CA GLY A 315 9.78 23.91 -14.71
C GLY A 315 8.74 22.85 -14.33
N SER A 316 7.98 22.35 -15.31
CA SER A 316 7.21 21.11 -15.13
C SER A 316 8.15 19.91 -15.08
N ALA A 317 8.00 19.04 -14.07
CA ALA A 317 8.73 17.79 -13.96
C ALA A 317 7.77 16.61 -14.16
N MET A 318 8.30 15.45 -14.53
CA MET A 318 7.56 14.18 -14.57
C MET A 318 8.56 13.07 -14.28
N THR A 319 8.19 12.14 -13.41
CA THR A 319 9.00 10.94 -13.17
C THR A 319 8.56 9.83 -14.12
N ILE A 320 9.49 9.25 -14.87
CA ILE A 320 9.21 8.08 -15.72
C ILE A 320 9.91 6.86 -15.12
N GLY A 321 9.12 5.90 -14.63
CA GLY A 321 9.59 4.59 -14.21
C GLY A 321 9.50 3.59 -15.35
N VAL A 322 10.50 2.73 -15.51
CA VAL A 322 10.48 1.61 -16.47
C VAL A 322 10.89 0.32 -15.78
N SER A 323 10.18 -0.77 -16.05
CA SER A 323 10.48 -2.11 -15.52
C SER A 323 10.19 -3.16 -16.60
N ASP A 324 11.12 -4.07 -16.86
CA ASP A 324 10.99 -5.12 -17.88
C ASP A 324 10.60 -4.59 -19.28
N VAL A 325 11.22 -3.47 -19.68
CA VAL A 325 11.01 -2.83 -20.99
C VAL A 325 12.16 -3.19 -21.94
N GLY A 326 11.81 -3.53 -23.19
CA GLY A 326 12.74 -3.94 -24.23
C GLY A 326 13.05 -5.45 -24.21
N THR A 327 14.02 -5.86 -25.01
CA THR A 327 14.55 -7.24 -25.00
C THR A 327 16.05 -7.25 -24.75
N THR A 328 16.58 -8.38 -24.27
CA THR A 328 18.02 -8.53 -24.00
C THR A 328 18.85 -8.25 -25.26
N GLY A 329 19.71 -7.24 -25.18
CA GLY A 329 20.57 -6.84 -26.29
C GLY A 329 20.08 -5.61 -27.06
N ASP A 330 18.86 -5.16 -26.82
CA ASP A 330 18.33 -3.91 -27.38
C ASP A 330 18.56 -2.72 -26.44
N SER A 331 18.82 -1.55 -27.02
CA SER A 331 18.90 -0.30 -26.27
C SER A 331 17.49 0.22 -25.95
N VAL A 332 17.24 0.61 -24.70
CA VAL A 332 16.06 1.42 -24.36
C VAL A 332 16.33 2.86 -24.80
N GLN A 333 15.51 3.39 -25.70
CA GLN A 333 15.65 4.74 -26.23
C GLN A 333 14.58 5.67 -25.65
N MET A 334 14.97 6.90 -25.30
CA MET A 334 14.07 7.97 -24.92
C MET A 334 14.14 9.07 -25.97
N ILE A 335 12.99 9.42 -26.55
CA ILE A 335 12.86 10.54 -27.48
C ILE A 335 11.96 11.57 -26.80
N THR A 336 12.50 12.76 -26.53
CA THR A 336 11.74 13.88 -25.98
C THR A 336 11.75 15.05 -26.97
N GLN A 337 10.65 15.77 -27.05
CA GLN A 337 10.53 16.97 -27.89
C GLN A 337 10.12 18.14 -27.00
N GLY A 338 10.79 19.28 -27.14
CA GLY A 338 10.48 20.50 -26.38
C GLY A 338 10.92 20.48 -24.91
N VAL A 339 11.72 19.50 -24.48
CA VAL A 339 12.31 19.48 -23.12
C VAL A 339 13.53 20.39 -23.09
N THR A 340 13.54 21.37 -22.19
CA THR A 340 14.66 22.31 -22.02
C THR A 340 15.78 21.74 -21.15
N ASP A 341 15.43 20.88 -20.17
CA ASP A 341 16.37 20.23 -19.27
C ASP A 341 16.00 18.76 -19.09
N LEU A 342 16.88 17.83 -19.49
CA LEU A 342 16.71 16.40 -19.31
C LEU A 342 17.79 15.89 -18.34
N THR A 343 17.38 15.45 -17.16
CA THR A 343 18.25 14.72 -16.22
C THR A 343 17.89 13.25 -16.25
N LEU A 344 18.79 12.41 -16.76
CA LEU A 344 18.64 10.96 -16.75
C LEU A 344 19.57 10.35 -15.70
N VAL A 345 19.00 9.67 -14.71
CA VAL A 345 19.75 8.90 -13.71
C VAL A 345 19.52 7.42 -13.99
N ALA A 346 20.54 6.73 -14.51
CA ALA A 346 20.49 5.30 -14.80
C ALA A 346 21.41 4.51 -13.87
N SER A 347 20.89 3.46 -13.23
CA SER A 347 21.64 2.53 -12.38
C SER A 347 21.34 1.08 -12.76
N GLY A 348 22.36 0.24 -12.94
CA GLY A 348 22.20 -1.19 -13.24
C GLY A 348 23.53 -1.94 -13.35
N ASN A 349 23.54 -3.23 -12.98
CA ASN A 349 24.76 -4.06 -12.99
C ASN A 349 25.30 -4.37 -14.40
N ASN A 350 24.53 -4.12 -15.46
CA ASN A 350 24.87 -4.39 -16.86
C ASN A 350 24.70 -3.16 -17.77
N ASN A 351 24.84 -1.94 -17.24
CA ASN A 351 24.92 -0.73 -18.09
C ASN A 351 26.26 -0.75 -18.85
N THR A 352 26.30 -1.39 -20.00
CA THR A 352 27.41 -1.28 -20.98
C THR A 352 27.04 -0.32 -22.09
#